data_AF-A0A6N2K3E4-F1
#
_entry.id   AF-A0A6N2K3E4-F1
#
_cell.length_a   1.000
_cell.length_b   1.000
_cell.length_c   1.000
_cell.angle_alpha   90.00
_cell.angle_beta   90.00
_cell.angle_gamma   90.00
#
_symmetry.space_group_name_H-M   'P 1'
#
loop_
_entity.id
_entity.type
_entity.pdbx_description
1 polymer ?
#
loop_
_entity_poly.entity_id
_entity_poly.type
_entity_poly.pdbx_seq_one_letter_code
_entity_poly.pdbx_strand_id
1 'polypeptide(L)'
;MEKFVRLISMAPLLLLLCLPFAFAGHDYGQALSKSLLFFEAQRSGYLPHNQRVTWRANSGLNDGKASGVDLVGGYYDAGDNVKFGLPMAFTITMMSWSIIEYGKQLGSSGELGNTMEAVKWGTDYLIKAHPQPYVLYGEVGDGNTDHYCWQRPEDMTTDRRAYKIDPSNPGSDLAGETAAAMAAASIVFRHSNPTYANELLTHAHQLFDFADKYRGKYDSSISVVQKYYRSVSGYNDELLWAAAWLYQATNNQYYLDYLGNNGDSMAGTGWGMTEFGWDVKYAGVQTLVAKFLMQGKAGHHAAVFEKYQQKAEYFMCSCLGKGTRNAQKTPGGLIYRQRWNNMQFVTGASFLASVYSDYLASAGRNLNCAAGNVAPSQLLSFAKSQVDYILGDNPRATSYMVGYGNNYPRQVHHRGSSIVSYKVDPTFVSCRGGYATWFSRKGSDPNLLTGAIVGGPDAYDNFADERDNYEQTEPATYNNAPLLGLLARLSGGHGGYNQLLPVVVPGPIEKKPAPLPKVTPAPASTSSPISIAQKMTTTWIANGKTYYRYSITVTNKSAKELKDIKLSISKLYGPLWGLTKSGNSYAFPSWISSLPAGKSLEFVYIHSASAADISVASYTLA
;
A
#
# COMPACT_ATOMS: atom_id res chain seq x y z
N MET A 1 17.72 80.82 -30.41
CA MET A 1 16.36 80.94 -30.98
C MET A 1 15.67 79.61 -30.75
N GLU A 2 14.51 79.65 -30.09
CA GLU A 2 13.46 78.61 -30.01
C GLU A 2 13.76 77.31 -29.23
N LYS A 3 13.27 77.20 -27.98
CA LYS A 3 11.92 76.72 -27.54
C LYS A 3 11.83 75.18 -27.59
N PHE A 4 11.84 74.47 -26.46
CA PHE A 4 10.75 74.21 -25.47
C PHE A 4 10.05 72.85 -25.70
N VAL A 5 9.70 72.17 -24.60
CA VAL A 5 8.82 70.98 -24.46
C VAL A 5 9.53 69.63 -24.68
N ARG A 6 9.64 68.69 -23.73
CA ARG A 6 8.60 68.10 -22.85
C ARG A 6 9.23 67.34 -21.66
N LEU A 7 8.79 67.63 -20.44
CA LEU A 7 8.80 66.65 -19.34
C LEU A 7 7.86 65.50 -19.70
N ILE A 8 8.29 64.26 -19.55
CA ILE A 8 7.41 63.15 -19.18
C ILE A 8 8.03 62.45 -17.98
N SER A 9 7.32 62.61 -16.87
CA SER A 9 7.45 61.86 -15.63
C SER A 9 7.06 60.40 -15.84
N MET A 10 7.65 59.56 -14.98
CA MET A 10 7.08 58.35 -14.36
C MET A 10 7.83 57.06 -14.65
N ALA A 11 8.45 56.57 -13.57
CA ALA A 11 8.52 55.15 -13.26
C ALA A 11 7.23 54.44 -13.71
N PRO A 12 7.36 53.32 -14.44
CA PRO A 12 7.26 52.04 -13.72
C PRO A 12 8.18 50.98 -14.36
N LEU A 13 9.39 50.81 -13.82
CA LEU A 13 10.18 49.60 -14.05
C LEU A 13 10.48 48.82 -12.76
N LEU A 14 9.72 49.10 -11.69
CA LEU A 14 9.88 48.49 -10.37
C LEU A 14 8.60 47.81 -9.85
N LEU A 15 7.63 47.54 -10.74
CA LEU A 15 6.33 46.92 -10.38
C LEU A 15 6.09 45.55 -11.04
N LEU A 16 7.12 44.92 -11.59
CA LEU A 16 7.09 43.53 -12.09
C LEU A 16 7.82 42.52 -11.17
N LEU A 17 8.29 42.96 -9.99
CA LEU A 17 9.00 42.12 -9.00
C LEU A 17 8.14 41.71 -7.79
N CYS A 18 6.83 41.94 -7.84
CA CYS A 18 5.89 41.51 -6.80
C CYS A 18 4.62 40.93 -7.42
N LEU A 19 4.76 40.03 -8.39
CA LEU A 19 3.76 38.98 -8.48
C LEU A 19 3.96 38.13 -7.21
N PRO A 20 2.97 38.00 -6.32
CA PRO A 20 3.02 36.89 -5.39
C PRO A 20 3.07 35.67 -6.30
N PHE A 21 4.21 34.97 -6.36
CA PHE A 21 4.13 33.53 -6.48
C PHE A 21 3.21 33.15 -5.33
N ALA A 22 1.94 32.95 -5.64
CA ALA A 22 1.05 32.26 -4.75
C ALA A 22 1.73 30.90 -4.60
N PHE A 23 2.56 30.75 -3.56
CA PHE A 23 2.89 29.46 -2.97
C PHE A 23 1.57 28.94 -2.41
N ALA A 24 0.67 28.54 -3.32
CA ALA A 24 -0.45 27.71 -2.99
C ALA A 24 0.18 26.42 -2.49
N GLY A 25 0.10 26.17 -1.19
CA GLY A 25 0.62 24.94 -0.61
C GLY A 25 0.01 23.73 -1.31
N HIS A 26 0.81 22.68 -1.48
CA HIS A 26 0.32 21.40 -2.02
C HIS A 26 -0.78 20.83 -1.12
N ASP A 27 -1.86 20.34 -1.73
CA ASP A 27 -2.87 19.54 -1.04
C ASP A 27 -2.32 18.11 -0.82
N TYR A 28 -1.68 17.92 0.32
CA TYR A 28 -1.14 16.61 0.72
C TYR A 28 -2.23 15.57 1.00
N GLY A 29 -3.45 16.00 1.36
CA GLY A 29 -4.57 15.09 1.56
C GLY A 29 -5.02 14.47 0.23
N GLN A 30 -5.14 15.29 -0.81
CA GLN A 30 -5.41 14.82 -2.15
C GLN A 30 -4.30 13.90 -2.68
N ALA A 31 -3.03 14.28 -2.48
CA ALA A 31 -1.89 13.45 -2.88
C ALA A 31 -1.93 12.08 -2.19
N LEU A 32 -2.26 12.03 -0.89
CA LEU A 32 -2.39 10.80 -0.12
C LEU A 32 -3.49 9.88 -0.70
N SER A 33 -4.70 10.42 -0.92
CA SER A 33 -5.80 9.64 -1.51
C SER A 33 -5.42 9.07 -2.88
N LYS A 34 -4.68 9.84 -3.69
CA LYS A 34 -4.19 9.39 -5.00
C LYS A 34 -3.14 8.28 -4.85
N SER A 35 -2.16 8.42 -3.96
CA SER A 35 -1.14 7.38 -3.73
C SER A 35 -1.73 6.02 -3.38
N LEU A 36 -2.88 5.97 -2.69
CA LEU A 36 -3.59 4.72 -2.40
C LEU A 36 -4.25 4.10 -3.62
N LEU A 37 -4.69 4.91 -4.60
CA LEU A 37 -5.21 4.40 -5.87
C LEU A 37 -4.11 3.71 -6.69
N PHE A 38 -2.85 4.13 -6.58
CA PHE A 38 -1.76 3.42 -7.24
C PHE A 38 -1.61 1.99 -6.71
N PHE A 39 -1.66 1.77 -5.40
CA PHE A 39 -1.63 0.40 -4.86
C PHE A 39 -2.80 -0.45 -5.36
N GLU A 40 -4.01 0.11 -5.43
CA GLU A 40 -5.14 -0.60 -6.05
C GLU A 40 -4.88 -0.96 -7.51
N ALA A 41 -4.22 -0.06 -8.26
CA ALA A 41 -3.82 -0.28 -9.64
C ALA A 41 -2.71 -1.33 -9.80
N GLN A 42 -1.95 -1.66 -8.75
CA GLN A 42 -0.92 -2.71 -8.75
C GLN A 42 -1.43 -4.08 -8.31
N ARG A 43 -2.68 -4.21 -7.85
CA ARG A 43 -3.20 -5.49 -7.33
C ARG A 43 -3.18 -6.60 -8.39
N SER A 44 -2.69 -7.79 -8.03
CA SER A 44 -2.82 -9.04 -8.79
C SER A 44 -3.85 -9.96 -8.14
N GLY A 45 -4.51 -10.83 -8.90
CA GLY A 45 -5.50 -11.78 -8.40
C GLY A 45 -6.95 -11.33 -8.58
N TYR A 46 -7.83 -11.81 -7.71
CA TYR A 46 -9.25 -11.45 -7.71
C TYR A 46 -9.47 -10.09 -7.06
N LEU A 47 -9.72 -9.06 -7.86
CA LEU A 47 -9.93 -7.71 -7.36
C LEU A 47 -11.23 -7.62 -6.55
N PRO A 48 -11.23 -6.87 -5.43
CA PRO A 48 -12.41 -6.77 -4.58
C PRO A 48 -13.51 -5.92 -5.25
N HIS A 49 -14.77 -6.17 -4.92
CA HIS A 49 -15.92 -5.46 -5.52
C HIS A 49 -15.92 -3.94 -5.23
N ASN A 50 -15.26 -3.50 -4.17
CA ASN A 50 -15.10 -2.10 -3.78
C ASN A 50 -13.82 -1.45 -4.33
N GLN A 51 -13.11 -2.10 -5.27
CA GLN A 51 -11.96 -1.52 -5.97
C GLN A 51 -12.36 -0.18 -6.63
N ARG A 52 -11.62 0.89 -6.34
CA ARG A 52 -11.85 2.25 -6.86
C ARG A 52 -11.19 2.45 -8.22
N VAL A 53 -10.08 1.77 -8.49
CA VAL A 53 -9.45 1.74 -9.81
C VAL A 53 -10.29 0.89 -10.77
N THR A 54 -11.10 1.55 -11.59
CA THR A 54 -12.13 0.89 -12.41
C THR A 54 -11.59 0.24 -13.67
N TRP A 55 -10.43 0.66 -14.18
CA TRP A 55 -9.87 0.17 -15.43
C TRP A 55 -9.10 -1.16 -15.31
N ARG A 56 -8.83 -1.64 -14.09
CA ARG A 56 -8.24 -2.96 -13.80
C ARG A 56 -9.30 -4.06 -13.69
N ALA A 57 -8.94 -5.29 -14.03
CA ALA A 57 -9.73 -6.50 -13.75
C ALA A 57 -8.88 -7.62 -13.15
N ASN A 58 -9.51 -8.78 -12.93
CA ASN A 58 -8.85 -9.95 -12.36
C ASN A 58 -7.69 -10.43 -13.24
N SER A 59 -6.56 -10.77 -12.63
CA SER A 59 -5.34 -11.20 -13.33
C SER A 59 -4.54 -12.20 -12.50
N GLY A 60 -3.59 -12.93 -13.11
CA GLY A 60 -2.71 -13.84 -12.36
C GLY A 60 -3.44 -14.97 -11.62
N LEU A 61 -4.57 -15.44 -12.16
CA LEU A 61 -5.50 -16.35 -11.46
C LEU A 61 -5.00 -17.80 -11.32
N ASN A 62 -3.85 -18.11 -11.93
CA ASN A 62 -3.21 -19.42 -11.86
C ASN A 62 -1.86 -19.38 -11.11
N ASP A 63 -1.53 -18.25 -10.48
CA ASP A 63 -0.28 -18.06 -9.74
C ASP A 63 -0.10 -19.16 -8.69
N GLY A 64 1.02 -19.87 -8.74
CA GLY A 64 1.37 -20.95 -7.81
C GLY A 64 0.77 -22.33 -8.14
N LYS A 65 -0.23 -22.41 -9.02
CA LYS A 65 -0.95 -23.67 -9.33
C LYS A 65 -0.02 -24.79 -9.80
N ALA A 66 0.97 -24.47 -10.64
CA ALA A 66 1.95 -25.43 -11.13
C ALA A 66 2.88 -25.97 -10.02
N SER A 67 3.04 -25.22 -8.94
CA SER A 67 3.82 -25.59 -7.75
C SER A 67 2.95 -26.19 -6.63
N GLY A 68 1.66 -26.45 -6.89
CA GLY A 68 0.73 -27.03 -5.92
C GLY A 68 0.33 -26.11 -4.78
N VAL A 69 0.48 -24.79 -4.94
CA VAL A 69 0.16 -23.77 -3.94
C VAL A 69 -0.77 -22.70 -4.51
N ASP A 70 -1.54 -22.01 -3.67
CA ASP A 70 -2.28 -20.82 -4.08
C ASP A 70 -1.40 -19.58 -3.84
N LEU A 71 -0.93 -18.96 -4.91
CA LEU A 71 -0.20 -17.69 -4.84
C LEU A 71 -0.98 -16.56 -5.51
N VAL A 72 -2.30 -16.68 -5.71
CA VAL A 72 -3.14 -15.61 -6.25
C VAL A 72 -3.25 -14.47 -5.24
N GLY A 73 -3.03 -13.23 -5.70
CA GLY A 73 -2.98 -12.04 -4.85
C GLY A 73 -1.67 -11.26 -4.97
N GLY A 74 -1.46 -10.32 -4.05
CA GLY A 74 -0.25 -9.53 -3.95
C GLY A 74 -0.21 -8.37 -4.94
N TYR A 75 0.95 -7.74 -5.06
CA TYR A 75 1.17 -6.59 -5.93
C TYR A 75 2.10 -6.95 -7.09
N TYR A 76 1.78 -6.46 -8.28
CA TYR A 76 2.81 -6.31 -9.30
C TYR A 76 3.79 -5.22 -8.87
N ASP A 77 5.07 -5.44 -9.16
CA ASP A 77 6.16 -4.65 -8.61
C ASP A 77 6.18 -3.21 -9.13
N ALA A 78 6.20 -3.05 -10.45
CA ALA A 78 6.40 -1.78 -11.14
C ALA A 78 5.51 -1.65 -12.39
N GLY A 79 6.10 -1.38 -13.56
CA GLY A 79 5.40 -1.34 -14.85
C GLY A 79 5.09 -2.72 -15.46
N ASP A 80 5.58 -3.77 -14.80
CA ASP A 80 5.56 -5.17 -15.19
C ASP A 80 4.53 -5.99 -14.43
N ASN A 81 4.50 -7.30 -14.71
CA ASN A 81 3.56 -8.20 -14.05
C ASN A 81 4.24 -9.29 -13.21
N VAL A 82 5.51 -9.12 -12.87
CA VAL A 82 6.20 -10.01 -11.95
C VAL A 82 5.89 -9.60 -10.51
N LYS A 83 5.81 -10.59 -9.62
CA LYS A 83 5.68 -10.39 -8.17
C LYS A 83 7.01 -10.66 -7.52
N PHE A 84 7.84 -9.63 -7.39
CA PHE A 84 9.12 -9.73 -6.68
C PHE A 84 8.90 -9.59 -5.17
N GLY A 85 9.25 -10.63 -4.42
CA GLY A 85 8.94 -10.75 -2.99
C GLY A 85 9.70 -9.76 -2.11
N LEU A 86 11.00 -9.53 -2.38
CA LEU A 86 11.84 -8.64 -1.57
C LEU A 86 11.33 -7.18 -1.59
N PRO A 87 11.18 -6.51 -2.76
CA PRO A 87 10.63 -5.16 -2.80
C PRO A 87 9.16 -5.09 -2.36
N MET A 88 8.36 -6.14 -2.56
CA MET A 88 6.98 -6.19 -2.06
C MET A 88 6.94 -6.23 -0.53
N ALA A 89 7.77 -7.06 0.11
CA ALA A 89 7.86 -7.12 1.56
C ALA A 89 8.30 -5.77 2.13
N PHE A 90 9.32 -5.13 1.53
CA PHE A 90 9.74 -3.78 1.92
C PHE A 90 8.61 -2.74 1.78
N THR A 91 7.85 -2.80 0.69
CA THR A 91 6.67 -1.95 0.49
C THR A 91 5.68 -2.11 1.65
N ILE A 92 5.38 -3.36 2.05
CA ILE A 92 4.45 -3.66 3.14
C ILE A 92 4.99 -3.19 4.48
N THR A 93 6.30 -3.34 4.74
CA THR A 93 6.95 -2.81 5.94
C THR A 93 6.82 -1.29 6.00
N MET A 94 7.07 -0.57 4.90
CA MET A 94 6.99 0.89 4.85
C MET A 94 5.55 1.43 4.95
N MET A 95 4.57 0.75 4.35
CA MET A 95 3.15 1.08 4.55
C MET A 95 2.74 0.86 6.02
N SER A 96 3.19 -0.23 6.63
CA SER A 96 2.92 -0.52 8.05
C SER A 96 3.57 0.51 8.97
N TRP A 97 4.83 0.87 8.70
CA TRP A 97 5.55 1.90 9.46
C TRP A 97 4.85 3.27 9.34
N SER A 98 4.34 3.61 8.15
CA SER A 98 3.54 4.82 7.94
C SER A 98 2.30 4.87 8.83
N ILE A 99 1.59 3.74 8.99
CA ILE A 99 0.42 3.66 9.88
C ILE A 99 0.85 3.73 11.35
N ILE A 100 1.95 3.09 11.71
CA ILE A 100 2.47 3.06 13.08
C ILE A 100 2.82 4.47 13.57
N GLU A 101 3.48 5.28 12.74
CA GLU A 101 3.86 6.65 13.13
C GLU A 101 2.71 7.65 12.94
N TYR A 102 1.87 7.48 11.91
CA TYR A 102 0.94 8.52 11.45
C TYR A 102 -0.52 8.06 11.33
N GLY A 103 -0.88 6.96 11.99
CA GLY A 103 -2.24 6.38 11.96
C GLY A 103 -3.35 7.35 12.39
N LYS A 104 -3.07 8.30 13.29
CA LYS A 104 -4.04 9.34 13.69
C LYS A 104 -4.29 10.36 12.57
N GLN A 105 -3.23 10.80 11.90
CA GLN A 105 -3.33 11.71 10.76
C GLN A 105 -4.03 11.03 9.58
N LEU A 106 -3.69 9.76 9.31
CA LEU A 106 -4.40 8.92 8.35
C LEU A 106 -5.88 8.74 8.72
N GLY A 107 -6.19 8.62 10.02
CA GLY A 107 -7.58 8.55 10.50
C GLY A 107 -8.33 9.86 10.28
N SER A 108 -7.66 10.99 10.54
CA SER A 108 -8.22 12.34 10.38
C SER A 108 -8.44 12.71 8.91
N SER A 109 -7.62 12.18 7.99
CA SER A 109 -7.83 12.33 6.54
C SER A 109 -8.88 11.35 5.99
N GLY A 110 -9.33 10.37 6.78
CA GLY A 110 -10.27 9.33 6.35
C GLY A 110 -9.63 8.23 5.49
N GLU A 111 -8.30 8.17 5.39
CA GLU A 111 -7.56 7.23 4.56
C GLU A 111 -6.94 6.05 5.32
N LEU A 112 -7.05 6.04 6.66
CA LEU A 112 -6.53 4.94 7.49
C LEU A 112 -7.07 3.56 7.06
N GLY A 113 -8.38 3.46 6.83
CA GLY A 113 -9.01 2.20 6.38
C GLY A 113 -8.44 1.73 5.04
N ASN A 114 -8.33 2.62 4.07
CA ASN A 114 -7.75 2.31 2.76
C ASN A 114 -6.27 1.92 2.85
N THR A 115 -5.53 2.55 3.75
CA THR A 115 -4.11 2.25 4.00
C THR A 115 -3.94 0.89 4.67
N MET A 116 -4.79 0.56 5.65
CA MET A 116 -4.82 -0.76 6.28
C MET A 116 -5.23 -1.85 5.29
N GLU A 117 -6.20 -1.60 4.41
CA GLU A 117 -6.57 -2.54 3.33
C GLU A 117 -5.44 -2.75 2.31
N ALA A 118 -4.62 -1.73 2.04
CA ALA A 118 -3.41 -1.89 1.22
C ALA A 118 -2.37 -2.78 1.90
N VAL A 119 -2.09 -2.57 3.19
CA VAL A 119 -1.22 -3.46 3.97
C VAL A 119 -1.77 -4.89 3.95
N LYS A 120 -3.07 -5.05 4.25
CA LYS A 120 -3.72 -6.36 4.32
C LYS A 120 -3.62 -7.14 3.00
N TRP A 121 -3.81 -6.45 1.88
CA TRP A 121 -3.70 -7.07 0.55
C TRP A 121 -2.32 -7.70 0.31
N GLY A 122 -1.27 -7.00 0.73
CA GLY A 122 0.10 -7.50 0.67
C GLY A 122 0.34 -8.66 1.66
N THR A 123 -0.06 -8.50 2.91
CA THR A 123 0.17 -9.53 3.94
C THR A 123 -0.63 -10.81 3.70
N ASP A 124 -1.85 -10.73 3.15
CA ASP A 124 -2.62 -11.91 2.74
C ASP A 124 -1.85 -12.74 1.69
N TYR A 125 -1.15 -12.09 0.77
CA TYR A 125 -0.28 -12.77 -0.18
C TYR A 125 0.97 -13.35 0.48
N LEU A 126 1.62 -12.60 1.38
CA LEU A 126 2.81 -13.11 2.08
C LEU A 126 2.51 -14.32 2.97
N ILE A 127 1.31 -14.40 3.58
CA ILE A 127 0.84 -15.58 4.32
C ILE A 127 0.79 -16.79 3.39
N LYS A 128 0.16 -16.64 2.22
CA LYS A 128 0.10 -17.69 1.19
C LYS A 128 1.48 -18.11 0.69
N ALA A 129 2.38 -17.14 0.53
CA ALA A 129 3.75 -17.37 0.09
C ALA A 129 4.61 -18.10 1.14
N HIS A 130 4.21 -18.14 2.40
CA HIS A 130 4.89 -18.81 3.50
C HIS A 130 4.07 -20.02 4.02
N PRO A 131 3.91 -21.10 3.24
CA PRO A 131 3.03 -22.23 3.58
C PRO A 131 3.60 -23.15 4.68
N GLN A 132 4.91 -23.09 4.95
CA GLN A 132 5.59 -23.91 5.94
C GLN A 132 6.73 -23.10 6.57
N PRO A 133 7.14 -23.38 7.83
CA PRO A 133 8.07 -22.53 8.59
C PRO A 133 9.41 -22.19 7.91
N TYR A 134 9.90 -23.05 7.02
CA TYR A 134 11.17 -22.87 6.31
C TYR A 134 10.98 -22.86 4.78
N VAL A 135 9.80 -22.48 4.28
CA VAL A 135 9.54 -22.39 2.84
C VAL A 135 8.88 -21.06 2.53
N LEU A 136 9.56 -20.19 1.80
CA LEU A 136 9.02 -18.91 1.35
C LEU A 136 9.11 -18.77 -0.17
N TYR A 137 7.97 -18.55 -0.82
CA TYR A 137 7.91 -18.19 -2.23
C TYR A 137 8.27 -16.71 -2.42
N GLY A 138 9.37 -16.46 -3.12
CA GLY A 138 9.97 -15.14 -3.29
C GLY A 138 9.69 -14.48 -4.63
N GLU A 139 9.20 -15.21 -5.62
CA GLU A 139 8.95 -14.68 -6.96
C GLU A 139 7.83 -15.47 -7.65
N VAL A 140 6.94 -14.76 -8.36
CA VAL A 140 5.96 -15.36 -9.27
C VAL A 140 5.96 -14.61 -10.60
N GLY A 141 6.32 -15.32 -11.68
CA GLY A 141 6.67 -14.72 -12.97
C GLY A 141 8.16 -14.88 -13.27
N ASP A 142 8.53 -15.19 -14.51
CA ASP A 142 9.91 -15.06 -14.97
C ASP A 142 10.10 -13.68 -15.63
N GLY A 143 10.96 -12.84 -15.06
CA GLY A 143 11.18 -11.49 -15.55
C GLY A 143 11.62 -11.41 -17.01
N ASN A 144 12.40 -12.38 -17.52
CA ASN A 144 12.84 -12.31 -18.92
C ASN A 144 11.64 -12.48 -19.86
N THR A 145 10.77 -13.46 -19.61
CA THR A 145 9.57 -13.68 -20.43
C THR A 145 8.52 -12.59 -20.22
N ASP A 146 8.37 -12.07 -19.00
CA ASP A 146 7.45 -10.97 -18.73
C ASP A 146 7.87 -9.66 -19.41
N HIS A 147 9.18 -9.36 -19.43
CA HIS A 147 9.73 -8.15 -20.05
C HIS A 147 9.85 -8.28 -21.57
N TYR A 148 9.90 -9.51 -22.09
CA TYR A 148 9.77 -9.78 -23.52
C TYR A 148 8.37 -9.43 -24.08
N CYS A 149 7.35 -9.30 -23.23
CA CYS A 149 5.97 -9.04 -23.61
C CYS A 149 5.44 -7.69 -23.07
N TRP A 150 4.65 -6.99 -23.87
CA TRP A 150 3.95 -5.77 -23.43
C TRP A 150 2.44 -6.04 -23.34
N GLN A 151 2.03 -6.82 -22.34
CA GLN A 151 0.62 -7.20 -22.16
C GLN A 151 0.06 -6.62 -20.87
N ARG A 152 -1.20 -6.19 -20.90
CA ARG A 152 -1.91 -5.81 -19.68
C ARG A 152 -2.05 -7.04 -18.76
N PRO A 153 -2.11 -6.87 -17.44
CA PRO A 153 -2.18 -7.98 -16.48
C PRO A 153 -3.25 -9.03 -16.80
N GLU A 154 -4.39 -8.60 -17.34
CA GLU A 154 -5.55 -9.44 -17.64
C GLU A 154 -5.31 -10.40 -18.83
N ASP A 155 -4.38 -10.07 -19.73
CA ASP A 155 -4.06 -10.83 -20.96
C ASP A 155 -2.71 -11.58 -20.86
N MET A 156 -2.12 -11.66 -19.67
CA MET A 156 -0.81 -12.29 -19.51
C MET A 156 -0.77 -13.73 -20.00
N THR A 157 0.17 -14.02 -20.89
CA THR A 157 0.46 -15.38 -21.37
C THR A 157 1.89 -15.84 -21.07
N THR A 158 2.63 -15.06 -20.26
CA THR A 158 4.05 -15.29 -19.92
C THR A 158 4.21 -16.40 -18.88
N ASP A 159 5.42 -16.95 -18.70
CA ASP A 159 5.65 -17.98 -17.68
C ASP A 159 5.47 -17.36 -16.29
N ARG A 160 4.54 -17.91 -15.51
CA ARG A 160 4.21 -17.48 -14.14
C ARG A 160 4.64 -18.49 -13.09
N ARG A 161 5.74 -19.20 -13.35
CA ARG A 161 6.40 -20.09 -12.40
C ARG A 161 6.66 -19.36 -11.08
N ALA A 162 6.48 -20.11 -10.00
CA ALA A 162 6.79 -19.65 -8.66
C ALA A 162 8.17 -20.16 -8.23
N TYR A 163 9.00 -19.27 -7.70
CA TYR A 163 10.33 -19.56 -7.16
C TYR A 163 10.32 -19.39 -5.65
N LYS A 164 11.11 -20.19 -4.94
CA LYS A 164 11.13 -20.24 -3.49
C LYS A 164 12.54 -20.32 -2.94
N ILE A 165 12.64 -19.99 -1.66
CA ILE A 165 13.77 -20.30 -0.81
C ILE A 165 13.38 -21.35 0.23
N ASP A 166 14.34 -22.19 0.60
CA ASP A 166 14.20 -23.28 1.57
C ASP A 166 15.56 -23.58 2.24
N PRO A 167 15.68 -24.52 3.20
CA PRO A 167 16.96 -24.80 3.87
C PRO A 167 18.11 -25.17 2.94
N SER A 168 17.81 -25.76 1.77
CA SER A 168 18.82 -26.13 0.78
C SER A 168 19.18 -24.97 -0.15
N ASN A 169 18.27 -24.00 -0.30
CA ASN A 169 18.42 -22.81 -1.13
C ASN A 169 17.99 -21.58 -0.30
N PRO A 170 18.82 -21.11 0.64
CA PRO A 170 18.44 -20.08 1.61
C PRO A 170 18.28 -18.69 1.01
N GLY A 171 17.65 -17.78 1.76
CA GLY A 171 17.48 -16.37 1.39
C GLY A 171 17.10 -15.50 2.58
N SER A 172 18.09 -15.19 3.42
CA SER A 172 17.95 -14.46 4.68
C SER A 172 17.49 -13.02 4.51
N ASP A 173 17.90 -12.37 3.43
CA ASP A 173 17.44 -11.04 3.03
C ASP A 173 15.93 -11.04 2.77
N LEU A 174 15.46 -11.91 1.87
CA LEU A 174 14.04 -12.06 1.55
C LEU A 174 13.21 -12.50 2.77
N ALA A 175 13.66 -13.53 3.49
CA ALA A 175 12.95 -14.04 4.67
C ALA A 175 12.95 -13.01 5.81
N GLY A 176 14.06 -12.30 6.02
CA GLY A 176 14.19 -11.22 7.00
C GLY A 176 13.27 -10.03 6.70
N GLU A 177 13.27 -9.52 5.47
CA GLU A 177 12.35 -8.43 5.10
C GLU A 177 10.89 -8.87 5.20
N THR A 178 10.57 -10.11 4.85
CA THR A 178 9.20 -10.64 5.00
C THR A 178 8.82 -10.78 6.48
N ALA A 179 9.74 -11.18 7.35
CA ALA A 179 9.54 -11.18 8.79
C ALA A 179 9.30 -9.77 9.34
N ALA A 180 10.06 -8.77 8.89
CA ALA A 180 9.87 -7.37 9.23
C ALA A 180 8.49 -6.85 8.81
N ALA A 181 8.06 -7.16 7.57
CA ALA A 181 6.76 -6.78 7.05
C ALA A 181 5.61 -7.34 7.90
N MET A 182 5.66 -8.62 8.23
CA MET A 182 4.66 -9.29 9.05
C MET A 182 4.65 -8.77 10.49
N ALA A 183 5.83 -8.54 11.09
CA ALA A 183 5.95 -8.00 12.44
C ALA A 183 5.40 -6.57 12.52
N ALA A 184 5.75 -5.69 11.57
CA ALA A 184 5.22 -4.33 11.50
C ALA A 184 3.69 -4.33 11.27
N ALA A 185 3.19 -5.12 10.33
CA ALA A 185 1.76 -5.23 10.06
C ALA A 185 0.98 -5.78 11.28
N SER A 186 1.57 -6.67 12.08
CA SER A 186 0.92 -7.16 13.30
C SER A 186 0.62 -6.05 14.31
N ILE A 187 1.44 -4.98 14.36
CA ILE A 187 1.20 -3.81 15.22
C ILE A 187 0.00 -3.05 14.70
N VAL A 188 -0.09 -2.87 13.38
CA VAL A 188 -1.19 -2.19 12.69
C VAL A 188 -2.54 -2.84 13.00
N PHE A 189 -2.62 -4.17 12.90
CA PHE A 189 -3.88 -4.89 13.09
C PHE A 189 -4.17 -5.28 14.55
N ARG A 190 -3.26 -5.02 15.49
CA ARG A 190 -3.34 -5.52 16.87
C ARG A 190 -4.67 -5.23 17.56
N HIS A 191 -5.22 -4.03 17.35
CA HIS A 191 -6.45 -3.60 18.00
C HIS A 191 -7.69 -3.90 17.16
N SER A 192 -7.61 -3.73 15.83
CA SER A 192 -8.76 -3.91 14.94
C SER A 192 -9.03 -5.37 14.58
N ASN A 193 -7.99 -6.21 14.54
CA ASN A 193 -8.09 -7.64 14.24
C ASN A 193 -6.96 -8.43 14.96
N PRO A 194 -7.10 -8.69 16.28
CA PRO A 194 -6.08 -9.37 17.07
C PRO A 194 -5.73 -10.78 16.57
N THR A 195 -6.71 -11.52 16.05
CA THR A 195 -6.49 -12.87 15.50
C THR A 195 -5.56 -12.82 14.30
N TYR A 196 -5.81 -11.91 13.35
CA TYR A 196 -4.94 -11.72 12.20
C TYR A 196 -3.56 -11.21 12.61
N ALA A 197 -3.49 -10.27 13.57
CA ALA A 197 -2.21 -9.81 14.10
C ALA A 197 -1.35 -10.95 14.68
N ASN A 198 -1.95 -11.91 15.39
CA ASN A 198 -1.26 -13.08 15.93
C ASN A 198 -0.82 -14.08 14.85
N GLU A 199 -1.63 -14.24 13.79
CA GLU A 199 -1.24 -15.01 12.60
C GLU A 199 0.00 -14.40 11.94
N LEU A 200 0.00 -13.08 11.69
CA LEU A 200 1.15 -12.35 11.15
C LEU A 200 2.39 -12.52 12.04
N LEU A 201 2.28 -12.40 13.36
CA LEU A 201 3.40 -12.63 14.28
C LEU A 201 3.94 -14.06 14.21
N THR A 202 3.07 -15.05 14.04
CA THR A 202 3.48 -16.45 13.90
C THR A 202 4.36 -16.64 12.67
N HIS A 203 3.92 -16.10 11.51
CA HIS A 203 4.75 -16.11 10.30
C HIS A 203 6.04 -15.30 10.49
N ALA A 204 6.00 -14.14 11.15
CA ALA A 204 7.17 -13.31 11.40
C ALA A 204 8.25 -14.03 12.22
N HIS A 205 7.86 -14.71 13.30
CA HIS A 205 8.79 -15.49 14.13
C HIS A 205 9.43 -16.63 13.35
N GLN A 206 8.64 -17.39 12.59
CA GLN A 206 9.13 -18.51 11.78
C GLN A 206 10.07 -18.03 10.66
N LEU A 207 9.73 -16.94 9.97
CA LEU A 207 10.57 -16.39 8.90
C LEU A 207 11.88 -15.81 9.44
N PHE A 208 11.87 -15.18 10.61
CA PHE A 208 13.09 -14.73 11.26
C PHE A 208 13.99 -15.92 11.64
N ASP A 209 13.43 -16.95 12.26
CA ASP A 209 14.18 -18.17 12.60
C ASP A 209 14.76 -18.82 11.34
N PHE A 210 13.97 -18.92 10.27
CA PHE A 210 14.43 -19.40 8.97
C PHE A 210 15.61 -18.58 8.43
N ALA A 211 15.48 -17.25 8.41
CA ALA A 211 16.46 -16.33 7.88
C ALA A 211 17.80 -16.39 8.63
N ASP A 212 17.75 -16.44 9.96
CA ASP A 212 18.94 -16.41 10.80
C ASP A 212 19.65 -17.77 10.85
N LYS A 213 18.89 -18.87 10.83
CA LYS A 213 19.41 -20.24 10.93
C LYS A 213 20.03 -20.74 9.63
N TYR A 214 19.43 -20.42 8.48
CA TYR A 214 19.91 -20.83 7.16
C TYR A 214 20.37 -19.60 6.38
N ARG A 215 21.60 -19.16 6.66
CA ARG A 215 22.13 -17.90 6.12
C ARG A 215 22.50 -17.99 4.64
N GLY A 216 21.97 -17.09 3.83
CA GLY A 216 22.32 -16.96 2.41
C GLY A 216 21.57 -15.84 1.73
N LYS A 217 22.06 -15.37 0.58
CA LYS A 217 21.38 -14.34 -0.21
C LYS A 217 20.33 -14.99 -1.11
N TYR A 218 19.10 -14.47 -1.14
CA TYR A 218 18.03 -15.12 -1.89
C TYR A 218 18.29 -15.12 -3.40
N ASP A 219 19.02 -14.13 -3.91
CA ASP A 219 19.38 -14.00 -5.32
C ASP A 219 20.37 -15.08 -5.80
N SER A 220 20.98 -15.82 -4.88
CA SER A 220 21.77 -17.02 -5.18
C SER A 220 20.89 -18.25 -5.36
N SER A 221 19.76 -18.29 -4.66
CA SER A 221 18.77 -19.37 -4.66
C SER A 221 17.71 -19.20 -5.76
N ILE A 222 17.27 -17.96 -5.98
CA ILE A 222 16.35 -17.53 -7.03
C ILE A 222 17.16 -16.71 -8.04
N SER A 223 18.03 -17.37 -8.80
CA SER A 223 19.00 -16.69 -9.67
C SER A 223 18.39 -15.85 -10.79
N VAL A 224 17.13 -16.13 -11.18
CA VAL A 224 16.38 -15.36 -12.18
C VAL A 224 16.18 -13.89 -11.78
N VAL A 225 16.22 -13.59 -10.47
CA VAL A 225 15.98 -12.24 -9.93
C VAL A 225 17.19 -11.32 -10.06
N GLN A 226 18.39 -11.86 -10.32
CA GLN A 226 19.65 -11.11 -10.28
C GLN A 226 19.73 -9.93 -11.27
N LYS A 227 18.90 -9.93 -12.32
CA LYS A 227 18.81 -8.84 -13.30
C LYS A 227 17.87 -7.70 -12.87
N TYR A 228 17.10 -7.91 -11.80
CA TYR A 228 16.03 -7.01 -11.37
C TYR A 228 16.26 -6.54 -9.92
N TYR A 229 16.17 -7.47 -8.97
CA TYR A 229 16.27 -7.21 -7.53
C TYR A 229 17.43 -7.99 -6.92
N ARG A 230 18.64 -7.74 -7.41
CA ARG A 230 19.83 -8.38 -6.82
C ARG A 230 20.00 -7.89 -5.39
N SER A 231 20.21 -8.81 -4.45
CA SER A 231 20.65 -8.45 -3.10
C SER A 231 22.08 -7.94 -3.16
N VAL A 232 22.32 -6.63 -3.06
CA VAL A 232 23.65 -6.03 -3.17
C VAL A 232 24.25 -5.78 -1.79
N SER A 233 23.45 -5.31 -0.83
CA SER A 233 23.84 -5.13 0.58
C SER A 233 24.17 -6.45 1.30
N GLY A 234 23.56 -7.56 0.89
CA GLY A 234 23.63 -8.83 1.60
C GLY A 234 22.33 -9.07 2.37
N TYR A 235 22.43 -9.62 3.59
CA TYR A 235 21.26 -9.96 4.43
C TYR A 235 21.39 -9.49 5.89
N ASN A 236 22.54 -8.90 6.25
CA ASN A 236 22.84 -8.56 7.64
C ASN A 236 21.94 -7.42 8.14
N ASP A 237 21.66 -6.46 7.27
CA ASP A 237 20.72 -5.38 7.56
C ASP A 237 19.28 -5.86 7.70
N GLU A 238 18.82 -6.84 6.91
CA GLU A 238 17.49 -7.43 7.04
C GLU A 238 17.32 -8.25 8.31
N LEU A 239 18.36 -8.95 8.77
CA LEU A 239 18.33 -9.65 10.06
C LEU A 239 18.18 -8.66 11.22
N LEU A 240 18.97 -7.57 11.23
CA LEU A 240 18.82 -6.50 12.23
C LEU A 240 17.46 -5.79 12.11
N TRP A 241 16.97 -5.59 10.89
CA TRP A 241 15.68 -4.95 10.59
C TRP A 241 14.50 -5.77 11.09
N ALA A 242 14.49 -7.06 10.81
CA ALA A 242 13.49 -7.98 11.30
C ALA A 242 13.51 -8.08 12.82
N ALA A 243 14.70 -8.13 13.43
CA ALA A 243 14.85 -8.11 14.90
C ALA A 243 14.27 -6.82 15.51
N ALA A 244 14.56 -5.65 14.91
CA ALA A 244 13.99 -4.38 15.37
C ALA A 244 12.47 -4.35 15.32
N TRP A 245 11.87 -4.84 14.22
CA TRP A 245 10.41 -4.90 14.10
C TRP A 245 9.78 -5.93 15.02
N LEU A 246 10.39 -7.10 15.19
CA LEU A 246 9.92 -8.12 16.11
C LEU A 246 10.01 -7.66 17.57
N TYR A 247 11.09 -6.95 17.94
CA TYR A 247 11.18 -6.31 19.26
C TYR A 247 10.07 -5.26 19.44
N GLN A 248 9.89 -4.36 18.47
CA GLN A 248 8.85 -3.34 18.53
C GLN A 248 7.44 -3.95 18.62
N ALA A 249 7.20 -5.08 17.93
CA ALA A 249 5.93 -5.76 17.97
C ALA A 249 5.70 -6.53 19.28
N THR A 250 6.70 -7.23 19.80
CA THR A 250 6.49 -8.22 20.87
C THR A 250 7.03 -7.82 22.24
N ASN A 251 7.93 -6.83 22.29
CA ASN A 251 8.73 -6.49 23.46
C ASN A 251 9.55 -7.68 24.00
N ASN A 252 9.80 -8.70 23.17
CA ASN A 252 10.57 -9.89 23.54
C ASN A 252 12.07 -9.56 23.58
N GLN A 253 12.69 -9.79 24.73
CA GLN A 253 14.10 -9.45 24.98
C GLN A 253 15.07 -10.17 24.06
N TYR A 254 14.73 -11.36 23.54
CA TYR A 254 15.56 -12.05 22.57
C TYR A 254 15.94 -11.17 21.37
N TYR A 255 14.99 -10.39 20.84
CA TYR A 255 15.26 -9.51 19.70
C TYR A 255 16.02 -8.24 20.07
N LEU A 256 15.83 -7.73 21.29
CA LEU A 256 16.65 -6.63 21.81
C LEU A 256 18.11 -7.08 21.96
N ASP A 257 18.32 -8.26 22.54
CA ASP A 257 19.63 -8.88 22.69
C ASP A 257 20.26 -9.17 21.33
N TYR A 258 19.48 -9.61 20.35
CA TYR A 258 19.97 -9.82 18.98
C TYR A 258 20.56 -8.53 18.39
N LEU A 259 19.87 -7.39 18.53
CA LEU A 259 20.34 -6.09 18.05
C LEU A 259 21.62 -5.63 18.75
N GLY A 260 21.68 -5.81 20.07
CA GLY A 260 22.83 -5.43 20.90
C GLY A 260 24.07 -6.29 20.62
N ASN A 261 23.88 -7.60 20.53
CA ASN A 261 24.98 -8.57 20.38
C ASN A 261 25.51 -8.65 18.95
N ASN A 262 24.65 -8.44 17.94
CA ASN A 262 25.05 -8.57 16.53
C ASN A 262 25.30 -7.22 15.85
N GLY A 263 25.00 -6.09 16.50
CA GLY A 263 25.03 -4.79 15.83
C GLY A 263 26.40 -4.36 15.30
N ASP A 264 27.50 -4.80 15.90
CA ASP A 264 28.86 -4.54 15.40
C ASP A 264 29.23 -5.51 14.26
N SER A 265 29.09 -6.82 14.49
CA SER A 265 29.45 -7.87 13.52
C SER A 265 28.62 -7.83 12.23
N MET A 266 27.37 -7.35 12.31
CA MET A 266 26.47 -7.16 11.18
C MET A 266 26.51 -5.73 10.62
N ALA A 267 27.49 -4.91 11.03
CA ALA A 267 27.72 -3.54 10.59
C ALA A 267 26.62 -2.51 10.92
N GLY A 268 25.58 -2.87 11.67
CA GLY A 268 24.51 -1.97 12.10
C GLY A 268 24.99 -0.73 12.87
N THR A 269 26.06 -0.88 13.66
CA THR A 269 26.70 0.22 14.41
C THR A 269 27.95 0.78 13.72
N GLY A 270 28.41 0.16 12.64
CA GLY A 270 29.64 0.53 11.93
C GLY A 270 29.40 1.42 10.73
N TRP A 271 28.46 1.05 9.85
CA TRP A 271 28.25 1.73 8.57
C TRP A 271 27.41 3.00 8.70
N GLY A 272 27.97 4.12 8.22
CA GLY A 272 27.24 5.37 8.03
C GLY A 272 26.62 5.41 6.65
N MET A 273 25.28 5.38 6.58
CA MET A 273 24.57 5.29 5.32
C MET A 273 24.26 6.66 4.73
N THR A 274 24.14 6.73 3.41
CA THR A 274 23.55 7.88 2.69
C THR A 274 22.40 7.44 1.77
N GLU A 275 21.88 6.23 1.97
CA GLU A 275 20.78 5.65 1.22
C GLU A 275 19.92 4.74 2.11
N PHE A 276 18.67 4.57 1.71
CA PHE A 276 17.69 3.68 2.33
C PHE A 276 16.72 3.24 1.23
N GLY A 277 16.44 1.95 1.14
CA GLY A 277 15.59 1.40 0.09
C GLY A 277 15.32 -0.08 0.26
N TRP A 278 14.73 -0.70 -0.76
CA TRP A 278 14.33 -2.11 -0.73
C TRP A 278 15.52 -3.08 -0.61
N ASP A 279 16.73 -2.67 -0.96
CA ASP A 279 17.96 -3.47 -0.82
C ASP A 279 18.62 -3.19 0.54
N VAL A 280 18.78 -1.93 0.93
CA VAL A 280 19.60 -1.55 2.11
C VAL A 280 18.77 -0.95 3.26
N LYS A 281 18.75 -1.61 4.42
CA LYS A 281 17.87 -1.29 5.58
C LYS A 281 18.60 -0.63 6.76
N TYR A 282 19.92 -0.52 6.71
CA TYR A 282 20.75 0.00 7.81
C TYR A 282 20.24 1.33 8.38
N ALA A 283 19.94 2.32 7.54
CA ALA A 283 19.42 3.62 8.01
C ALA A 283 18.07 3.50 8.74
N GLY A 284 17.22 2.57 8.29
CA GLY A 284 15.95 2.24 8.93
C GLY A 284 16.15 1.58 10.30
N VAL A 285 17.00 0.54 10.38
CA VAL A 285 17.38 -0.12 11.63
C VAL A 285 17.91 0.88 12.64
N GLN A 286 18.89 1.69 12.22
CA GLN A 286 19.54 2.69 13.07
C GLN A 286 18.51 3.69 13.62
N THR A 287 17.54 4.10 12.79
CA THR A 287 16.43 4.98 13.17
C THR A 287 15.51 4.33 14.21
N LEU A 288 15.12 3.06 14.03
CA LEU A 288 14.28 2.33 15.00
C LEU A 288 15.02 2.08 16.32
N VAL A 289 16.28 1.67 16.27
CA VAL A 289 17.08 1.41 17.48
C VAL A 289 17.33 2.70 18.27
N ALA A 290 17.56 3.82 17.59
CA ALA A 290 17.62 5.14 18.22
C ALA A 290 16.30 5.49 18.94
N LYS A 291 15.14 5.14 18.37
CA LYS A 291 13.84 5.27 19.05
C LYS A 291 13.82 4.47 20.34
N PHE A 292 14.23 3.21 20.33
CA PHE A 292 14.25 2.37 21.54
C PHE A 292 15.15 2.95 22.63
N LEU A 293 16.30 3.51 22.25
CA LEU A 293 17.18 4.23 23.17
C LEU A 293 16.48 5.45 23.78
N MET A 294 15.87 6.31 22.96
CA MET A 294 15.14 7.50 23.43
C MET A 294 13.93 7.15 24.29
N GLN A 295 13.35 5.97 24.11
CA GLN A 295 12.27 5.43 24.95
C GLN A 295 12.76 4.90 26.31
N GLY A 296 14.08 4.84 26.55
CA GLY A 296 14.66 4.20 27.73
C GLY A 296 14.56 2.66 27.71
N LYS A 297 14.31 2.06 26.54
CA LYS A 297 14.12 0.62 26.37
C LYS A 297 15.40 -0.16 26.06
N ALA A 298 16.53 0.51 25.87
CA ALA A 298 17.79 -0.13 25.49
C ALA A 298 18.36 -1.07 26.57
N GLY A 299 17.95 -0.94 27.83
CA GLY A 299 18.45 -1.79 28.92
C GLY A 299 19.98 -1.76 29.04
N HIS A 300 20.61 -2.92 29.16
CA HIS A 300 22.06 -3.04 29.25
C HIS A 300 22.78 -2.80 27.90
N HIS A 301 22.04 -2.74 26.78
CA HIS A 301 22.59 -2.47 25.44
C HIS A 301 22.69 -0.98 25.11
N ALA A 302 22.42 -0.08 26.06
CA ALA A 302 22.41 1.38 25.84
C ALA A 302 23.67 1.88 25.10
N ALA A 303 24.86 1.45 25.49
CA ALA A 303 26.12 1.85 24.85
C ALA A 303 26.23 1.41 23.37
N VAL A 304 25.66 0.25 23.02
CA VAL A 304 25.60 -0.21 21.62
C VAL A 304 24.55 0.60 20.85
N PHE A 305 23.41 0.88 21.48
CA PHE A 305 22.30 1.61 20.87
C PHE A 305 22.64 3.09 20.65
N GLU A 306 23.52 3.67 21.46
CA GLU A 306 24.11 4.99 21.21
C GLU A 306 24.91 5.02 19.91
N LYS A 307 25.61 3.94 19.55
CA LYS A 307 26.30 3.83 18.26
C LYS A 307 25.31 3.76 17.10
N TYR A 308 24.21 3.00 17.24
CA TYR A 308 23.13 3.03 16.25
C TYR A 308 22.54 4.45 16.10
N GLN A 309 22.30 5.15 17.21
CA GLN A 309 21.85 6.54 17.19
C GLN A 309 22.83 7.43 16.41
N GLN A 310 24.14 7.33 16.66
CA GLN A 310 25.14 8.09 15.91
C GLN A 310 25.06 7.85 14.40
N LYS A 311 24.75 6.62 13.95
CA LYS A 311 24.58 6.31 12.53
C LYS A 311 23.26 6.81 11.95
N ALA A 312 22.17 6.78 12.72
CA ALA A 312 20.93 7.42 12.35
C ALA A 312 21.14 8.93 12.15
N GLU A 313 21.79 9.59 13.11
CA GLU A 313 22.11 11.03 13.05
C GLU A 313 23.04 11.36 11.88
N TYR A 314 24.02 10.50 11.59
CA TYR A 314 24.86 10.61 10.39
C TYR A 314 24.03 10.65 9.10
N PHE A 315 23.06 9.75 8.95
CA PHE A 315 22.16 9.72 7.79
C PHE A 315 21.34 11.01 7.66
N MET A 316 20.74 11.48 8.77
CA MET A 316 19.95 12.72 8.79
C MET A 316 20.80 13.94 8.42
N CYS A 317 22.01 14.05 8.99
CA CYS A 317 22.95 15.12 8.67
C CYS A 317 23.41 15.08 7.22
N SER A 318 23.65 13.88 6.68
CA SER A 318 24.01 13.68 5.27
C SER A 318 22.91 14.18 4.33
N CYS A 319 21.65 13.85 4.62
CA CYS A 319 20.50 14.32 3.84
C CYS A 319 20.37 15.86 3.84
N LEU A 320 20.68 16.49 4.98
CA LEU A 320 20.64 17.94 5.13
C LEU A 320 21.81 18.67 4.46
N GLY A 321 22.85 17.97 3.99
CA GLY A 321 24.08 18.61 3.53
C GLY A 321 24.95 19.16 4.67
N LYS A 322 24.74 18.67 5.90
CA LYS A 322 25.41 19.12 7.13
C LYS A 322 26.32 18.05 7.77
N GLY A 323 26.42 16.87 7.15
CA GLY A 323 27.29 15.78 7.56
C GLY A 323 28.72 15.92 7.04
N THR A 324 29.57 14.97 7.43
CA THR A 324 30.96 14.85 6.93
C THR A 324 31.01 14.30 5.50
N ARG A 325 30.03 13.48 5.14
CA ARG A 325 29.73 13.06 3.77
C ARG A 325 28.24 13.26 3.56
N ASN A 326 27.88 13.95 2.49
CA ASN A 326 26.50 14.35 2.22
C ASN A 326 25.92 13.58 1.05
N ALA A 327 24.60 13.36 1.09
CA ALA A 327 23.86 12.87 -0.06
C ALA A 327 23.97 13.89 -1.19
N GLN A 328 24.16 13.40 -2.42
CA GLN A 328 24.17 14.27 -3.59
C GLN A 328 22.76 14.84 -3.81
N LYS A 329 22.69 16.05 -4.36
CA LYS A 329 21.45 16.71 -4.73
C LYS A 329 21.54 17.24 -6.15
N THR A 330 20.41 17.23 -6.86
CA THR A 330 20.26 17.96 -8.12
C THR A 330 20.36 19.47 -7.89
N PRO A 331 20.61 20.29 -8.93
CA PRO A 331 20.50 21.75 -8.83
C PRO A 331 19.18 22.25 -8.22
N GLY A 332 18.07 21.57 -8.50
CA GLY A 332 16.74 21.84 -7.93
C GLY A 332 16.54 21.36 -6.48
N GLY A 333 17.54 20.71 -5.87
CA GLY A 333 17.55 20.33 -4.45
C GLY A 333 16.98 18.95 -4.12
N LEU A 334 16.64 18.13 -5.12
CA LEU A 334 16.21 16.74 -4.92
C LEU A 334 17.40 15.87 -4.53
N ILE A 335 17.25 14.98 -3.54
CA ILE A 335 18.25 13.93 -3.29
C ILE A 335 18.45 13.11 -4.56
N TYR A 336 19.70 12.94 -4.98
CA TYR A 336 20.03 12.15 -6.17
C TYR A 336 21.07 11.08 -5.82
N ARG A 337 20.72 9.82 -6.05
CA ARG A 337 21.57 8.66 -5.75
C ARG A 337 21.99 7.92 -7.01
N GLN A 338 21.04 7.69 -7.91
CA GLN A 338 21.25 6.91 -9.12
C GLN A 338 20.27 7.29 -10.22
N ARG A 339 20.55 6.85 -11.45
CA ARG A 339 19.77 7.18 -12.64
C ARG A 339 18.40 6.50 -12.69
N TRP A 340 18.36 5.18 -12.44
CA TRP A 340 17.13 4.42 -12.52
C TRP A 340 16.37 4.48 -11.20
N ASN A 341 15.14 4.98 -11.25
CA ASN A 341 14.20 4.98 -10.14
C ASN A 341 14.78 5.63 -8.88
N ASN A 342 15.29 6.86 -9.04
CA ASN A 342 15.87 7.64 -7.94
C ASN A 342 14.85 7.94 -6.83
N MET A 343 13.56 8.03 -7.18
CA MET A 343 12.50 8.42 -6.25
C MET A 343 12.37 7.50 -5.02
N GLN A 344 12.80 6.24 -5.08
CA GLN A 344 12.83 5.36 -3.90
C GLN A 344 13.70 5.94 -2.76
N PHE A 345 14.84 6.53 -3.10
CA PHE A 345 15.78 7.08 -2.13
C PHE A 345 15.26 8.41 -1.58
N VAL A 346 14.60 9.19 -2.45
CA VAL A 346 13.95 10.45 -2.06
C VAL A 346 12.84 10.18 -1.05
N THR A 347 11.90 9.29 -1.35
CA THR A 347 10.74 9.04 -0.48
C THR A 347 11.16 8.32 0.79
N GLY A 348 12.07 7.35 0.71
CA GLY A 348 12.65 6.67 1.87
C GLY A 348 13.39 7.62 2.82
N ALA A 349 14.31 8.44 2.30
CA ALA A 349 15.07 9.39 3.12
C ALA A 349 14.17 10.47 3.74
N SER A 350 13.20 10.97 2.98
CA SER A 350 12.23 11.96 3.47
C SER A 350 11.38 11.40 4.61
N PHE A 351 10.95 10.14 4.49
CA PHE A 351 10.20 9.46 5.53
C PHE A 351 11.03 9.32 6.80
N LEU A 352 12.27 8.83 6.70
CA LEU A 352 13.19 8.72 7.83
C LEU A 352 13.46 10.07 8.50
N ALA A 353 13.67 11.13 7.72
CA ALA A 353 13.85 12.48 8.23
C ALA A 353 12.61 12.97 9.01
N SER A 354 11.40 12.68 8.53
CA SER A 354 10.16 13.08 9.20
C SER A 354 9.94 12.35 10.51
N VAL A 355 10.12 11.02 10.54
CA VAL A 355 9.94 10.24 11.77
C VAL A 355 11.00 10.60 12.81
N TYR A 356 12.24 10.79 12.38
CA TYR A 356 13.34 11.14 13.29
C TYR A 356 13.20 12.57 13.84
N SER A 357 12.71 13.50 13.03
CA SER A 357 12.30 14.83 13.50
C SER A 357 11.30 14.70 14.64
N ASP A 358 10.25 13.88 14.47
CA ASP A 358 9.24 13.72 15.51
C ASP A 358 9.77 13.00 16.76
N TYR A 359 10.75 12.09 16.62
CA TYR A 359 11.45 11.49 17.77
C TYR A 359 12.27 12.51 18.56
N LEU A 360 13.04 13.34 17.87
CA LEU A 360 13.83 14.39 18.50
C LEU A 360 12.94 15.42 19.21
N ALA A 361 11.85 15.85 18.56
CA ALA A 361 10.87 16.75 19.16
C ALA A 361 10.24 16.13 20.43
N SER A 362 9.87 14.85 20.37
CA SER A 362 9.31 14.10 21.50
C SER A 362 10.30 13.92 22.65
N ALA A 363 11.60 13.83 22.34
CA ALA A 363 12.68 13.75 23.32
C ALA A 363 13.15 15.11 23.86
N GLY A 364 12.67 16.23 23.29
CA GLY A 364 13.19 17.57 23.59
C GLY A 364 14.66 17.76 23.18
N ARG A 365 15.11 17.05 22.13
CA ARG A 365 16.49 17.04 21.63
C ARG A 365 16.62 17.75 20.29
N ASN A 366 17.84 18.20 19.99
CA ASN A 366 18.26 18.65 18.66
C ASN A 366 19.21 17.61 18.04
N LEU A 367 19.31 17.64 16.71
CA LEU A 367 20.29 16.85 15.96
C LEU A 367 21.62 17.61 15.91
N ASN A 368 22.73 16.92 16.21
CA ASN A 368 24.06 17.51 16.18
C ASN A 368 24.79 17.06 14.91
N CYS A 369 24.97 17.98 13.95
CA CYS A 369 25.69 17.71 12.72
C CYS A 369 27.09 18.35 12.72
N ALA A 370 27.97 17.91 11.82
CA ALA A 370 29.31 18.47 11.66
C ALA A 370 29.27 19.98 11.34
N ALA A 371 28.27 20.43 10.57
CA ALA A 371 28.03 21.83 10.26
C ALA A 371 27.15 22.58 11.30
N GLY A 372 26.99 22.03 12.50
CA GLY A 372 26.26 22.65 13.62
C GLY A 372 24.91 22.00 13.92
N ASN A 373 24.25 22.55 14.95
CA ASN A 373 23.00 22.00 15.48
C ASN A 373 21.83 22.23 14.51
N VAL A 374 20.93 21.26 14.48
CA VAL A 374 19.74 21.22 13.64
C VAL A 374 18.52 20.99 14.53
N ALA A 375 17.57 21.92 14.48
CA ALA A 375 16.30 21.77 15.18
C ALA A 375 15.42 20.72 14.47
N PRO A 376 14.56 19.97 15.20
CA PRO A 376 13.62 19.02 14.59
C PRO A 376 12.81 19.62 13.41
N SER A 377 12.34 20.86 13.58
CA SER A 377 11.58 21.58 12.53
C SER A 377 12.36 21.77 11.22
N GLN A 378 13.69 21.90 11.28
CA GLN A 378 14.52 21.99 10.08
C GLN A 378 14.63 20.65 9.35
N LEU A 379 14.68 19.54 10.08
CA LEU A 379 14.69 18.19 9.51
C LEU A 379 13.33 17.87 8.86
N LEU A 380 12.22 18.24 9.49
CA LEU A 380 10.88 18.14 8.88
C LEU A 380 10.72 19.04 7.66
N SER A 381 11.25 20.27 7.70
CA SER A 381 11.22 21.20 6.55
C SER A 381 11.98 20.63 5.36
N PHE A 382 13.10 19.94 5.60
CA PHE A 382 13.80 19.22 4.55
C PHE A 382 12.95 18.11 3.94
N ALA A 383 12.33 17.25 4.76
CA ALA A 383 11.44 16.20 4.24
C ALA A 383 10.28 16.80 3.42
N LYS A 384 9.67 17.89 3.90
CA LYS A 384 8.64 18.64 3.16
C LYS A 384 9.16 19.12 1.80
N SER A 385 10.38 19.68 1.72
CA SER A 385 10.94 20.17 0.46
C SER A 385 11.07 19.07 -0.61
N GLN A 386 11.36 17.83 -0.21
CA GLN A 386 11.45 16.70 -1.14
C GLN A 386 10.06 16.28 -1.62
N VAL A 387 9.05 16.30 -0.75
CA VAL A 387 7.65 16.04 -1.13
C VAL A 387 7.11 17.15 -2.04
N ASP A 388 7.39 18.42 -1.73
CA ASP A 388 7.01 19.56 -2.57
C ASP A 388 7.66 19.45 -3.96
N TYR A 389 8.93 19.07 -4.03
CA TYR A 389 9.62 18.80 -5.29
C TYR A 389 8.89 17.72 -6.09
N ILE A 390 8.52 16.59 -5.46
CA ILE A 390 7.74 15.52 -6.10
C ILE A 390 6.40 16.04 -6.61
N LEU A 391 5.74 16.94 -5.89
CA LEU A 391 4.41 17.43 -6.22
C LEU A 391 4.40 18.60 -7.21
N GLY A 392 5.54 19.24 -7.47
CA GLY A 392 5.70 20.20 -8.57
C GLY A 392 6.64 21.37 -8.30
N ASP A 393 7.15 21.53 -7.08
CA ASP A 393 8.08 22.62 -6.71
C ASP A 393 9.51 22.27 -7.13
N ASN A 394 9.70 22.12 -8.44
CA ASN A 394 10.96 21.79 -9.07
C ASN A 394 11.21 22.69 -10.30
N PRO A 395 12.44 22.73 -10.84
CA PRO A 395 12.78 23.61 -11.97
C PRO A 395 11.90 23.43 -13.22
N ARG A 396 11.19 22.29 -13.35
CA ARG A 396 10.30 22.00 -14.48
C ARG A 396 8.84 22.33 -14.23
N ALA A 397 8.47 22.70 -12.99
CA ALA A 397 7.09 22.85 -12.56
C ALA A 397 6.21 21.62 -12.94
N THR A 398 6.78 20.42 -12.80
CA THR A 398 6.13 19.14 -13.16
C THR A 398 5.94 18.29 -11.91
N SER A 399 4.72 17.86 -11.62
CA SER A 399 4.50 16.83 -10.61
C SER A 399 5.02 15.49 -11.10
N TYR A 400 5.83 14.80 -10.31
CA TYR A 400 6.22 13.41 -10.54
C TYR A 400 5.20 12.40 -9.98
N MET A 401 4.08 12.88 -9.44
CA MET A 401 2.91 12.07 -9.12
C MET A 401 1.89 12.14 -10.26
N VAL A 402 1.62 11.00 -10.89
CA VAL A 402 0.68 10.91 -12.01
C VAL A 402 -0.72 11.34 -11.57
N GLY A 403 -1.32 12.30 -12.28
CA GLY A 403 -2.66 12.82 -12.01
C GLY A 403 -2.72 13.80 -10.83
N TYR A 404 -1.61 14.35 -10.35
CA TYR A 404 -1.56 15.44 -9.38
C TYR A 404 -1.12 16.76 -10.03
N GLY A 405 -1.78 17.85 -9.65
CA GLY A 405 -1.54 19.16 -10.28
C GLY A 405 -1.96 19.22 -11.76
N ASN A 406 -1.52 20.27 -12.46
CA ASN A 406 -1.89 20.50 -13.87
C ASN A 406 -0.88 19.91 -14.87
N ASN A 407 0.35 19.64 -14.42
CA ASN A 407 1.45 19.15 -15.25
C ASN A 407 2.09 17.93 -14.58
N TYR A 408 1.97 16.77 -15.22
CA TYR A 408 2.43 15.48 -14.70
C TYR A 408 2.69 14.50 -15.87
N PRO A 409 3.51 13.44 -15.68
CA PRO A 409 3.78 12.41 -16.69
C PRO A 409 2.53 11.74 -17.24
N ARG A 410 2.46 11.57 -18.55
CA ARG A 410 1.33 10.98 -19.28
C ARG A 410 1.72 9.75 -20.10
N GLN A 411 3.01 9.43 -20.23
CA GLN A 411 3.51 8.26 -20.94
C GLN A 411 4.35 7.40 -19.98
N VAL A 412 3.67 6.86 -18.98
CA VAL A 412 4.27 6.10 -17.88
C VAL A 412 4.67 4.72 -18.41
N HIS A 413 5.86 4.23 -18.05
CA HIS A 413 6.28 2.86 -18.35
C HIS A 413 5.46 1.87 -17.49
N HIS A 414 4.22 1.60 -17.89
CA HIS A 414 3.32 0.72 -17.15
C HIS A 414 2.33 0.02 -18.09
N ARG A 415 2.38 -1.32 -18.16
CA ARG A 415 1.59 -2.12 -19.13
C ARG A 415 0.08 -1.91 -18.97
N GLY A 416 -0.43 -2.00 -17.74
CA GLY A 416 -1.85 -1.80 -17.47
C GLY A 416 -2.35 -0.37 -17.74
N SER A 417 -1.45 0.62 -17.74
CA SER A 417 -1.79 2.03 -17.95
C SER A 417 -1.79 2.37 -19.43
N SER A 418 -0.75 1.94 -20.12
CA SER A 418 -0.47 2.23 -21.54
C SER A 418 -1.32 1.44 -22.53
N ILE A 419 -1.98 0.36 -22.11
CA ILE A 419 -2.87 -0.46 -22.93
C ILE A 419 -4.32 -0.15 -22.57
N VAL A 420 -5.23 -0.09 -23.55
CA VAL A 420 -6.67 0.09 -23.28
C VAL A 420 -7.18 -0.91 -22.24
N SER A 421 -8.05 -0.45 -21.33
CA SER A 421 -8.62 -1.31 -20.28
C SER A 421 -9.33 -2.53 -20.87
N TYR A 422 -9.14 -3.70 -20.24
CA TYR A 422 -9.88 -4.93 -20.54
C TYR A 422 -11.40 -4.76 -20.49
N LYS A 423 -11.90 -3.85 -19.64
CA LYS A 423 -13.33 -3.58 -19.52
C LYS A 423 -13.88 -2.71 -20.65
N VAL A 424 -13.01 -1.98 -21.35
CA VAL A 424 -13.39 -1.14 -22.49
C VAL A 424 -13.27 -1.95 -23.78
N ASP A 425 -12.16 -2.66 -23.95
CA ASP A 425 -11.92 -3.54 -25.09
C ASP A 425 -11.35 -4.88 -24.60
N PRO A 426 -12.16 -5.96 -24.55
CA PRO A 426 -11.72 -7.27 -24.10
C PRO A 426 -10.93 -8.04 -25.17
N THR A 427 -10.69 -7.46 -26.34
CA THR A 427 -9.87 -8.07 -27.39
C THR A 427 -8.48 -8.37 -26.84
N PHE A 428 -8.04 -9.61 -27.02
CA PHE A 428 -6.77 -10.09 -26.50
C PHE A 428 -5.58 -9.30 -27.05
N VAL A 429 -4.77 -8.73 -26.17
CA VAL A 429 -3.51 -8.08 -26.54
C VAL A 429 -2.38 -9.10 -26.48
N SER A 430 -1.88 -9.51 -27.65
CA SER A 430 -0.78 -10.47 -27.74
C SER A 430 0.57 -9.88 -27.30
N CYS A 431 1.47 -10.74 -26.83
CA CYS A 431 2.80 -10.40 -26.33
C CYS A 431 3.55 -9.32 -27.14
N ARG A 432 3.75 -9.56 -28.45
CA ARG A 432 4.43 -8.62 -29.34
C ARG A 432 3.49 -7.60 -29.98
N GLY A 433 2.20 -7.90 -30.10
CA GLY A 433 1.20 -6.94 -30.55
C GLY A 433 1.10 -5.73 -29.62
N GLY A 434 1.26 -5.95 -28.31
CA GLY A 434 1.32 -4.87 -27.34
C GLY A 434 2.48 -3.89 -27.55
N TYR A 435 3.66 -4.41 -27.93
CA TYR A 435 4.80 -3.57 -28.30
C TYR A 435 4.54 -2.75 -29.56
N ALA A 436 3.96 -3.40 -30.57
CA ALA A 436 3.67 -2.76 -31.85
C ALA A 436 2.62 -1.64 -31.74
N THR A 437 1.59 -1.83 -30.92
CA THR A 437 0.42 -0.95 -30.87
C THR A 437 0.44 0.05 -29.71
N TRP A 438 0.87 -0.38 -28.51
CA TRP A 438 0.67 0.38 -27.28
C TRP A 438 1.97 0.95 -26.73
N PHE A 439 3.05 0.15 -26.68
CA PHE A 439 4.33 0.60 -26.13
C PHE A 439 4.93 1.79 -26.89
N SER A 440 4.88 1.76 -28.23
CA SER A 440 5.46 2.78 -29.10
C SER A 440 4.58 4.03 -29.29
N ARG A 441 3.33 4.00 -28.78
CA ARG A 441 2.34 5.06 -28.99
C ARG A 441 2.79 6.36 -28.32
N LYS A 442 2.88 7.46 -29.08
CA LYS A 442 3.30 8.79 -28.56
C LYS A 442 2.21 9.57 -27.82
N GLY A 443 0.99 9.07 -27.82
CA GLY A 443 -0.12 9.65 -27.05
C GLY A 443 -0.07 9.26 -25.58
N SER A 444 -0.81 10.01 -24.77
CA SER A 444 -1.01 9.69 -23.35
C SER A 444 -1.57 8.28 -23.15
N ASP A 445 -1.18 7.68 -22.03
CA ASP A 445 -1.66 6.36 -21.63
C ASP A 445 -3.20 6.35 -21.50
N PRO A 446 -3.89 5.33 -22.06
CA PRO A 446 -5.35 5.24 -22.04
C PRO A 446 -5.95 5.24 -20.63
N ASN A 447 -5.25 4.64 -19.66
CA ASN A 447 -5.72 4.55 -18.29
C ASN A 447 -4.81 5.38 -17.38
N LEU A 448 -5.34 6.45 -16.80
CA LEU A 448 -4.57 7.30 -15.88
C LEU A 448 -4.17 6.53 -14.61
N LEU A 449 -2.86 6.28 -14.45
CA LEU A 449 -2.28 5.59 -13.30
C LEU A 449 -2.17 6.51 -12.08
N THR A 450 -3.34 6.97 -11.60
CA THR A 450 -3.45 8.02 -10.59
C THR A 450 -2.65 7.68 -9.33
N GLY A 451 -1.80 8.63 -8.90
CA GLY A 451 -1.02 8.55 -7.69
C GLY A 451 0.34 7.86 -7.82
N ALA A 452 0.66 7.27 -8.97
CA ALA A 452 1.97 6.65 -9.19
C ALA A 452 3.09 7.67 -9.12
N ILE A 453 4.16 7.35 -8.39
CA ILE A 453 5.41 8.10 -8.38
C ILE A 453 6.38 7.47 -9.35
N VAL A 454 6.63 8.15 -10.47
CA VAL A 454 7.58 7.71 -11.49
C VAL A 454 9.03 7.78 -10.97
N GLY A 455 9.98 7.18 -11.69
CA GLY A 455 11.39 7.13 -11.32
C GLY A 455 12.07 8.49 -11.09
N GLY A 456 11.56 9.56 -11.70
CA GLY A 456 11.97 10.95 -11.45
C GLY A 456 12.98 11.51 -12.45
N PRO A 457 13.47 12.73 -12.24
CA PRO A 457 14.42 13.37 -13.15
C PRO A 457 15.83 12.79 -13.04
N ASP A 458 16.69 13.15 -14.00
CA ASP A 458 18.13 12.92 -13.92
C ASP A 458 18.84 13.84 -12.91
N ALA A 459 20.16 13.72 -12.83
CA ALA A 459 21.02 14.48 -11.92
C ALA A 459 20.96 16.01 -12.09
N TYR A 460 20.38 16.49 -13.20
CA TYR A 460 20.32 17.89 -13.59
C TYR A 460 18.87 18.40 -13.69
N ASP A 461 17.94 17.73 -13.01
CA ASP A 461 16.51 18.04 -12.99
C ASP A 461 15.81 17.87 -14.36
N ASN A 462 16.42 17.19 -15.35
CA ASN A 462 15.77 16.93 -16.63
C ASN A 462 14.89 15.68 -16.55
N PHE A 463 13.73 15.74 -17.21
CA PHE A 463 12.79 14.64 -17.28
C PHE A 463 12.17 14.54 -18.67
N ALA A 464 12.20 13.35 -19.26
CA ALA A 464 11.55 13.03 -20.52
C ALA A 464 10.37 12.08 -20.27
N ASP A 465 9.15 12.57 -20.51
CA ASP A 465 7.89 11.83 -20.39
C ASP A 465 7.71 10.89 -21.59
N GLU A 466 8.53 9.86 -21.63
CA GLU A 466 8.59 8.87 -22.70
C GLU A 466 8.49 7.46 -22.09
N ARG A 467 7.59 6.65 -22.63
CA ARG A 467 7.29 5.32 -22.07
C ARG A 467 8.47 4.36 -22.15
N ASP A 468 9.35 4.52 -23.12
CA ASP A 468 10.58 3.75 -23.28
C ASP A 468 11.73 4.26 -22.38
N ASN A 469 11.59 5.44 -21.77
CA ASN A 469 12.50 5.96 -20.74
C ASN A 469 12.13 5.42 -19.35
N TYR A 470 12.14 4.09 -19.20
CA TYR A 470 11.71 3.39 -17.98
C TYR A 470 12.48 3.84 -16.73
N GLU A 471 13.73 4.26 -16.86
CA GLU A 471 14.53 4.75 -15.72
C GLU A 471 13.86 5.94 -15.00
N GLN A 472 13.18 6.81 -15.76
CA GLN A 472 12.52 8.00 -15.27
C GLN A 472 11.01 7.84 -15.17
N THR A 473 10.37 7.10 -16.08
CA THR A 473 8.90 7.02 -16.19
C THR A 473 8.28 5.79 -15.56
N GLU A 474 9.06 4.81 -15.11
CA GLU A 474 8.53 3.63 -14.42
C GLU A 474 8.26 3.93 -12.94
N PRO A 475 7.03 3.69 -12.45
CA PRO A 475 6.72 3.73 -11.03
C PRO A 475 6.94 2.37 -10.39
N ALA A 476 7.25 2.35 -9.10
CA ALA A 476 7.33 1.11 -8.32
C ALA A 476 6.56 1.24 -7.00
N THR A 477 6.04 0.12 -6.51
CA THR A 477 5.29 0.06 -5.23
C THR A 477 6.04 0.68 -4.06
N TYR A 478 7.33 0.42 -3.94
CA TYR A 478 8.17 0.93 -2.86
C TYR A 478 8.51 2.43 -2.98
N ASN A 479 8.31 3.07 -4.13
CA ASN A 479 8.41 4.54 -4.23
C ASN A 479 7.29 5.20 -3.44
N ASN A 480 6.08 4.64 -3.57
CA ASN A 480 4.85 5.18 -3.01
C ASN A 480 4.67 4.87 -1.52
N ALA A 481 5.20 3.74 -1.03
CA ALA A 481 4.91 3.27 0.33
C ALA A 481 5.35 4.23 1.45
N PRO A 482 6.57 4.81 1.43
CA PRO A 482 6.98 5.79 2.43
C PRO A 482 6.17 7.10 2.37
N LEU A 483 5.61 7.44 1.20
CA LEU A 483 4.84 8.68 1.03
C LEU A 483 3.50 8.66 1.75
N LEU A 484 2.91 7.49 2.03
CA LEU A 484 1.65 7.42 2.74
C LEU A 484 1.75 8.09 4.13
N GLY A 485 2.82 7.78 4.87
CA GLY A 485 3.09 8.39 6.16
C GLY A 485 3.48 9.86 6.05
N LEU A 486 4.34 10.21 5.09
CA LEU A 486 4.76 11.59 4.85
C LEU A 486 3.59 12.52 4.55
N LEU A 487 2.74 12.14 3.59
CA LEU A 487 1.60 12.95 3.16
C LEU A 487 0.57 13.08 4.29
N ALA A 488 0.33 12.01 5.06
CA ALA A 488 -0.49 12.09 6.26
C ALA A 488 0.09 13.07 7.29
N ARG A 489 1.41 13.00 7.53
CA ARG A 489 2.09 13.86 8.50
C ARG A 489 2.12 15.34 8.09
N LEU A 490 2.27 15.63 6.80
CA LEU A 490 2.24 17.00 6.26
C LEU A 490 0.81 17.56 6.17
N SER A 491 -0.18 16.70 5.89
CA SER A 491 -1.60 17.08 5.86
C SER A 491 -2.17 17.33 7.26
N GLY A 492 -1.93 16.41 8.20
CA GLY A 492 -2.51 16.44 9.55
C GLY A 492 -1.67 17.16 10.60
N GLY A 493 -0.46 17.61 10.26
CA GLY A 493 0.46 18.26 11.19
C GLY A 493 0.95 17.37 12.33
N HIS A 494 1.50 18.01 13.37
CA HIS A 494 1.83 17.33 14.61
C HIS A 494 0.52 16.99 15.34
N GLY A 495 0.20 15.70 15.47
CA GLY A 495 -1.01 15.24 16.17
C GLY A 495 -0.98 15.43 17.70
N GLY A 496 -0.17 16.37 18.21
CA GLY A 496 0.02 16.66 19.64
C GLY A 496 0.56 15.49 20.47
N TYR A 497 1.05 14.43 19.82
CA TYR A 497 1.41 13.16 20.45
C TYR A 497 2.92 12.94 20.48
N ASN A 498 3.40 12.34 21.56
CA ASN A 498 4.80 11.96 21.72
C ASN A 498 5.05 10.61 21.02
N GLN A 499 5.85 10.61 19.95
CA GLN A 499 6.15 9.42 19.13
C GLN A 499 7.00 8.36 19.85
N LEU A 500 7.49 8.66 21.05
CA LEU A 500 8.21 7.72 21.91
C LEU A 500 7.25 6.96 22.83
N LEU A 501 5.98 7.33 22.93
CA LEU A 501 5.01 6.55 23.69
C LEU A 501 4.57 5.27 22.95
N PRO A 502 3.99 4.27 23.65
CA PRO A 502 3.49 3.06 23.02
C PRO A 502 2.53 3.35 21.87
N VAL A 503 2.76 2.69 20.74
CA VAL A 503 1.95 2.87 19.53
C VAL A 503 0.54 2.36 19.79
N VAL A 504 -0.44 3.26 19.70
CA VAL A 504 -1.87 2.91 19.65
C VAL A 504 -2.39 3.30 18.27
N VAL A 505 -2.47 2.34 17.36
CA VAL A 505 -3.08 2.54 16.05
C VAL A 505 -4.59 2.65 16.24
N PRO A 506 -5.22 3.78 15.86
CA PRO A 506 -6.66 3.93 15.99
C PRO A 506 -7.39 2.91 15.10
N GLY A 507 -8.58 2.47 15.52
CA GLY A 507 -9.44 1.70 14.62
C GLY A 507 -9.91 2.58 13.45
N PRO A 508 -10.14 2.01 12.24
CA PRO A 508 -10.79 2.72 11.16
C PRO A 508 -12.14 3.25 11.65
N ILE A 509 -12.44 4.52 11.39
CA ILE A 509 -13.77 5.06 11.63
C ILE A 509 -14.69 4.41 10.59
N GLU A 510 -15.60 3.54 11.02
CA GLU A 510 -16.73 3.13 10.17
C GLU A 510 -17.49 4.40 9.80
N LYS A 511 -17.49 4.77 8.51
CA LYS A 511 -18.41 5.80 8.02
C LYS A 511 -19.82 5.28 8.28
N LYS A 512 -20.48 5.80 9.32
CA LYS A 512 -21.93 5.67 9.47
C LYS A 512 -22.54 6.05 8.11
N PRO A 513 -23.42 5.22 7.53
CA PRO A 513 -24.16 5.62 6.35
C PRO A 513 -24.78 7.00 6.62
N ALA A 514 -24.65 7.92 5.66
CA ALA A 514 -25.30 9.21 5.75
C ALA A 514 -26.78 8.99 6.15
N PRO A 515 -27.35 9.79 7.06
CA PRO A 515 -28.76 9.69 7.38
C PRO A 515 -29.53 9.83 6.06
N LEU A 516 -30.25 8.77 5.68
CA LEU A 516 -31.20 8.87 4.57
C LEU A 516 -32.12 10.07 4.85
N PRO A 517 -32.46 10.88 3.84
CA PRO A 517 -33.40 11.99 4.00
C PRO A 517 -34.64 11.50 4.74
N LYS A 518 -35.01 12.17 5.83
CA LYS A 518 -36.29 11.95 6.51
C LYS A 518 -37.40 12.30 5.51
N VAL A 519 -37.95 11.27 4.86
CA VAL A 519 -39.19 11.39 4.10
C VAL A 519 -40.32 11.42 5.12
N THR A 520 -41.01 12.56 5.19
CA THR A 520 -42.24 12.73 5.97
C THR A 520 -43.28 11.69 5.51
N PRO A 521 -43.89 10.91 6.41
CA PRO A 521 -44.84 9.86 6.00
C PRO A 521 -46.12 10.47 5.44
N ALA A 522 -46.49 10.09 4.22
CA ALA A 522 -47.87 10.22 3.76
C ALA A 522 -48.75 9.13 4.45
N PRO A 523 -50.05 9.36 4.68
CA PRO A 523 -50.89 8.50 5.51
C PRO A 523 -51.08 7.10 4.92
N ALA A 524 -51.14 6.11 5.81
CA ALA A 524 -51.32 4.70 5.49
C ALA A 524 -52.74 4.39 4.98
N SER A 525 -52.85 3.66 3.87
CA SER A 525 -53.38 2.29 3.88
C SER A 525 -53.18 1.62 2.51
N THR A 526 -52.65 0.41 2.50
CA THR A 526 -53.11 -0.80 1.77
C THR A 526 -51.91 -1.73 1.52
N SER A 527 -52.17 -3.02 1.73
CA SER A 527 -51.26 -4.17 1.76
C SER A 527 -49.93 -4.06 0.99
N SER A 528 -48.84 -4.48 1.65
CA SER A 528 -47.55 -4.72 0.99
C SER A 528 -47.74 -5.58 -0.27
N PRO A 529 -47.23 -5.16 -1.44
CA PRO A 529 -47.38 -5.87 -2.70
C PRO A 529 -46.62 -7.21 -2.73
N ILE A 530 -45.79 -7.48 -1.71
CA ILE A 530 -45.08 -8.74 -1.53
C ILE A 530 -45.37 -9.26 -0.13
N SER A 531 -45.74 -10.53 -0.02
CA SER A 531 -45.88 -11.21 1.28
C SER A 531 -44.87 -12.33 1.44
N ILE A 532 -44.33 -12.47 2.65
CA ILE A 532 -43.40 -13.53 3.03
C ILE A 532 -44.10 -14.41 4.06
N ALA A 533 -44.15 -15.71 3.81
CA ALA A 533 -44.61 -16.72 4.77
C ALA A 533 -43.46 -17.69 5.05
N GLN A 534 -43.24 -18.02 6.32
CA GLN A 534 -42.17 -18.91 6.76
C GLN A 534 -42.77 -20.07 7.55
N LYS A 535 -42.37 -21.29 7.22
CA LYS A 535 -42.87 -22.53 7.84
C LYS A 535 -41.70 -23.45 8.15
N MET A 536 -41.60 -23.89 9.41
CA MET A 536 -40.71 -24.99 9.77
C MET A 536 -41.27 -26.29 9.16
N THR A 537 -40.47 -26.99 8.37
CA THR A 537 -40.91 -28.22 7.67
C THR A 537 -40.41 -29.49 8.35
N THR A 538 -39.22 -29.46 8.94
CA THR A 538 -38.56 -30.65 9.48
C THR A 538 -37.57 -30.27 10.57
N THR A 539 -37.37 -31.17 11.53
CA THR A 539 -36.34 -31.07 12.58
C THR A 539 -35.66 -32.43 12.77
N TRP A 540 -34.35 -32.43 13.02
CA TRP A 540 -33.57 -33.63 13.33
C TRP A 540 -32.37 -33.31 14.21
N ILE A 541 -31.79 -34.33 14.83
CA ILE A 541 -30.58 -34.22 15.66
C ILE A 541 -29.41 -34.83 14.88
N ALA A 542 -28.31 -34.10 14.77
CA ALA A 542 -27.05 -34.58 14.21
C ALA A 542 -25.89 -34.14 15.11
N ASN A 543 -25.03 -35.09 15.53
CA ASN A 543 -23.89 -34.85 16.41
C ASN A 543 -24.25 -34.08 17.70
N GLY A 544 -25.36 -34.46 18.34
CA GLY A 544 -25.83 -33.83 19.58
C GLY A 544 -26.43 -32.42 19.41
N LYS A 545 -26.59 -31.92 18.19
CA LYS A 545 -27.19 -30.60 17.90
C LYS A 545 -28.49 -30.76 17.11
N THR A 546 -29.54 -30.05 17.54
CA THR A 546 -30.82 -30.00 16.81
C THR A 546 -30.72 -29.02 15.63
N TYR A 547 -31.15 -29.46 14.45
CA TYR A 547 -31.25 -28.66 13.24
C TYR A 547 -32.70 -28.54 12.79
N TYR A 548 -33.04 -27.35 12.28
CA TYR A 548 -34.37 -27.04 11.77
C TYR A 548 -34.28 -26.67 10.30
N ARG A 549 -35.18 -27.22 9.48
CA ARG A 549 -35.40 -26.80 8.09
C ARG A 549 -36.62 -25.89 8.02
N TYR A 550 -36.43 -24.70 7.47
CA TYR A 550 -37.51 -23.75 7.19
C TYR A 550 -37.71 -23.62 5.68
N SER A 551 -38.98 -23.61 5.26
CA SER A 551 -39.43 -23.25 3.91
C SER A 551 -40.07 -21.86 3.95
N ILE A 552 -39.68 -21.02 3.01
CA ILE A 552 -40.09 -19.63 2.91
C ILE A 552 -40.74 -19.43 1.56
N THR A 553 -41.96 -18.92 1.56
CA THR A 553 -42.73 -18.59 0.37
C THR A 553 -42.84 -17.07 0.24
N VAL A 554 -42.28 -16.51 -0.83
CA VAL A 554 -42.39 -15.10 -1.19
C VAL A 554 -43.40 -14.97 -2.31
N THR A 555 -44.51 -14.26 -2.07
CA THR A 555 -45.63 -14.15 -3.04
C THR A 555 -45.75 -12.72 -3.54
N ASN A 556 -45.78 -12.56 -4.86
CA ASN A 556 -46.13 -11.29 -5.50
C ASN A 556 -47.65 -11.10 -5.46
N LYS A 557 -48.12 -10.23 -4.56
CA LYS A 557 -49.54 -9.86 -4.42
C LYS A 557 -49.92 -8.64 -5.27
N SER A 558 -48.97 -8.05 -6.00
CA SER A 558 -49.27 -6.95 -6.89
C SER A 558 -49.94 -7.43 -8.17
N ALA A 559 -50.58 -6.50 -8.88
CA ALA A 559 -51.11 -6.74 -10.23
C ALA A 559 -50.02 -6.70 -11.33
N LYS A 560 -48.76 -6.44 -10.96
CA LYS A 560 -47.63 -6.20 -11.87
C LYS A 560 -46.59 -7.29 -11.76
N GLU A 561 -45.72 -7.38 -12.78
CA GLU A 561 -44.66 -8.37 -12.78
C GLU A 561 -43.49 -7.89 -11.89
N LEU A 562 -43.06 -8.72 -10.95
CA LEU A 562 -41.93 -8.40 -10.07
C LEU A 562 -40.63 -8.77 -10.79
N LYS A 563 -39.93 -7.78 -11.35
CA LYS A 563 -38.69 -7.99 -12.13
C LYS A 563 -37.48 -8.21 -11.24
N ASP A 564 -37.40 -7.46 -10.14
CA ASP A 564 -36.29 -7.56 -9.19
C ASP A 564 -36.82 -7.58 -7.77
N ILE A 565 -36.20 -8.40 -6.92
CA ILE A 565 -36.41 -8.39 -5.48
C ILE A 565 -35.07 -8.54 -4.76
N LYS A 566 -34.90 -7.79 -3.67
CA LYS A 566 -33.81 -7.97 -2.71
C LYS A 566 -34.41 -8.27 -1.34
N LEU A 567 -34.07 -9.41 -0.78
CA LEU A 567 -34.44 -9.85 0.55
C LEU A 567 -33.27 -9.61 1.51
N SER A 568 -33.56 -9.08 2.68
CA SER A 568 -32.63 -9.04 3.80
C SER A 568 -32.93 -10.21 4.72
N ILE A 569 -31.91 -11.02 5.03
CA ILE A 569 -32.02 -12.18 5.91
C ILE A 569 -30.99 -12.02 7.03
N SER A 570 -31.46 -11.89 8.27
CA SER A 570 -30.61 -11.80 9.46
C SER A 570 -30.85 -12.98 10.41
N LYS A 571 -29.88 -13.23 11.31
CA LYS A 571 -29.88 -14.41 12.20
C LYS A 571 -29.91 -15.76 11.45
N LEU A 572 -29.36 -15.79 10.24
CA LEU A 572 -29.13 -17.02 9.48
C LEU A 572 -27.71 -17.53 9.76
N TYR A 573 -27.62 -18.75 10.29
CA TYR A 573 -26.35 -19.35 10.75
C TYR A 573 -26.02 -20.65 10.01
N GLY A 574 -26.72 -20.93 8.92
CA GLY A 574 -26.55 -22.15 8.16
C GLY A 574 -26.89 -21.96 6.68
N PRO A 575 -26.75 -23.02 5.88
CA PRO A 575 -26.91 -22.94 4.44
C PRO A 575 -28.34 -22.60 4.01
N LEU A 576 -28.45 -21.86 2.91
CA LEU A 576 -29.69 -21.44 2.26
C LEU A 576 -29.65 -21.83 0.79
N TRP A 577 -30.79 -22.28 0.27
CA TRP A 577 -30.97 -22.70 -1.12
C TRP A 577 -32.23 -22.05 -1.72
N GLY A 578 -32.17 -21.72 -3.02
CA GLY A 578 -33.30 -21.13 -3.75
C GLY A 578 -33.24 -19.61 -3.94
N LEU A 579 -32.16 -18.95 -3.52
CA LEU A 579 -31.88 -17.53 -3.78
C LEU A 579 -30.42 -17.33 -4.18
N THR A 580 -30.13 -16.24 -4.89
CA THR A 580 -28.76 -15.83 -5.22
C THR A 580 -28.30 -14.71 -4.29
N LYS A 581 -27.18 -14.91 -3.58
CA LYS A 581 -26.61 -13.88 -2.70
C LYS A 581 -25.97 -12.77 -3.53
N SER A 582 -26.31 -11.52 -3.20
CA SER A 582 -25.87 -10.30 -3.89
C SER A 582 -25.56 -9.23 -2.83
N GLY A 583 -24.27 -9.11 -2.48
CA GLY A 583 -23.82 -8.30 -1.34
C GLY A 583 -24.41 -8.79 -0.01
N ASN A 584 -25.05 -7.88 0.72
CA ASN A 584 -25.74 -8.15 2.00
C ASN A 584 -27.21 -8.57 1.83
N SER A 585 -27.64 -8.87 0.61
CA SER A 585 -29.03 -9.21 0.29
C SER A 585 -29.11 -10.47 -0.58
N TYR A 586 -30.32 -11.00 -0.70
CA TYR A 586 -30.62 -12.19 -1.50
C TYR A 586 -31.61 -11.82 -2.59
N ALA A 587 -31.34 -12.22 -3.83
CA ALA A 587 -32.17 -11.96 -4.99
C ALA A 587 -32.75 -13.25 -5.55
N PHE A 588 -33.53 -13.12 -6.63
CA PHE A 588 -33.97 -14.27 -7.41
C PHE A 588 -32.80 -15.19 -7.78
N PRO A 589 -33.01 -16.51 -7.79
CA PRO A 589 -32.01 -17.42 -8.32
C PRO A 589 -31.77 -17.14 -9.81
N SER A 590 -30.60 -17.50 -10.33
CA SER A 590 -30.17 -17.15 -11.70
C SER A 590 -31.10 -17.64 -12.83
N TRP A 591 -31.95 -18.63 -12.56
CA TRP A 591 -32.93 -19.17 -13.52
C TRP A 591 -34.31 -18.49 -13.45
N ILE A 592 -34.51 -17.51 -12.58
CA ILE A 592 -35.74 -16.72 -12.47
C ILE A 592 -35.41 -15.26 -12.76
N SER A 593 -35.94 -14.75 -13.87
CA SER A 593 -35.77 -13.34 -14.28
C SER A 593 -36.89 -12.43 -13.77
N SER A 594 -38.00 -13.00 -13.28
CA SER A 594 -39.15 -12.27 -12.74
C SER A 594 -40.14 -13.18 -12.03
N LEU A 595 -41.05 -12.60 -11.25
CA LEU A 595 -42.16 -13.29 -10.59
C LEU A 595 -43.51 -12.65 -10.99
N PRO A 596 -44.36 -13.34 -11.78
CA PRO A 596 -45.66 -12.81 -12.20
C PRO A 596 -46.63 -12.53 -11.04
N ALA A 597 -47.66 -11.73 -11.31
CA ALA A 597 -48.73 -11.43 -10.36
C ALA A 597 -49.39 -12.72 -9.82
N GLY A 598 -49.57 -12.80 -8.50
CA GLY A 598 -50.15 -13.94 -7.81
C GLY A 598 -49.24 -15.18 -7.70
N LYS A 599 -48.02 -15.15 -8.25
CA LYS A 599 -47.07 -16.26 -8.16
C LYS A 599 -46.16 -16.14 -6.95
N SER A 600 -45.61 -17.29 -6.56
CA SER A 600 -44.73 -17.41 -5.40
C SER A 600 -43.40 -18.06 -5.76
N LEU A 601 -42.34 -17.59 -5.10
CA LEU A 601 -41.04 -18.21 -5.07
C LEU A 601 -40.85 -18.89 -3.71
N GLU A 602 -40.42 -20.14 -3.72
CA GLU A 602 -40.05 -20.86 -2.50
C GLU A 602 -38.53 -21.00 -2.40
N PHE A 603 -38.00 -20.77 -1.20
CA PHE A 603 -36.61 -21.07 -0.86
C PHE A 603 -36.53 -21.66 0.54
N VAL A 604 -35.42 -22.31 0.85
CA VAL A 604 -35.26 -23.07 2.10
C VAL A 604 -33.93 -22.77 2.77
N TYR A 605 -33.87 -22.83 4.10
CA TYR A 605 -32.61 -22.82 4.82
C TYR A 605 -32.64 -23.83 5.97
N ILE A 606 -31.44 -24.25 6.38
CA ILE A 606 -31.23 -25.16 7.50
C ILE A 606 -30.26 -24.49 8.48
N HIS A 607 -30.64 -24.40 9.75
CA HIS A 607 -29.71 -23.98 10.80
C HIS A 607 -30.12 -24.53 12.18
N SER A 608 -29.25 -24.37 13.16
CA SER A 608 -29.43 -24.87 14.53
C SER A 608 -29.97 -23.81 15.50
N ALA A 609 -30.77 -22.87 15.02
CA ALA A 609 -31.32 -21.76 15.80
C ALA A 609 -32.82 -21.59 15.51
N SER A 610 -33.47 -20.66 16.22
CA SER A 610 -34.82 -20.21 15.87
C SER A 610 -34.84 -19.52 14.52
N ALA A 611 -36.04 -19.41 13.92
CA ALA A 611 -36.24 -18.88 12.58
C ALA A 611 -35.48 -17.56 12.31
N ALA A 612 -34.83 -17.48 11.14
CA ALA A 612 -34.15 -16.29 10.67
C ALA A 612 -35.17 -15.18 10.36
N ASP A 613 -34.78 -13.93 10.59
CA ASP A 613 -35.61 -12.76 10.30
C ASP A 613 -35.49 -12.43 8.81
N ILE A 614 -36.61 -12.33 8.10
CA ILE A 614 -36.64 -12.11 6.65
C ILE A 614 -37.53 -10.91 6.33
N SER A 615 -37.00 -9.97 5.54
CA SER A 615 -37.74 -8.79 5.08
C SER A 615 -37.41 -8.45 3.63
N VAL A 616 -38.30 -7.72 2.96
CA VAL A 616 -38.05 -7.16 1.62
C VAL A 616 -37.26 -5.87 1.78
N ALA A 617 -36.03 -5.84 1.28
CA ALA A 617 -35.16 -4.66 1.30
C ALA A 617 -35.49 -3.69 0.16
N SER A 618 -35.74 -4.22 -1.04
CA SER A 618 -36.17 -3.46 -2.21
C SER A 618 -36.78 -4.36 -3.28
N TYR A 619 -37.56 -3.78 -4.20
CA TYR A 619 -38.16 -4.49 -5.33
C TYR A 619 -38.52 -3.55 -6.48
N THR A 620 -38.68 -4.11 -7.69
CA THR A 620 -39.11 -3.40 -8.89
C THR A 620 -40.31 -4.11 -9.53
N LEU A 621 -41.42 -3.39 -9.72
CA LEU A 621 -42.59 -3.86 -10.44
C LEU A 621 -42.62 -3.25 -11.86
N ALA A 622 -42.81 -4.08 -12.88
CA ALA A 622 -43.04 -3.67 -14.27
C ALA A 622 -44.55 -3.59 -14.55
#